data_AF-A0A6J3LXU7-F1
#
_entry.id   AF-A0A6J3LXU7-F1
#
_cell.length_a   1.000
_cell.length_b   1.000
_cell.length_c   1.000
_cell.angle_alpha   90.00
_cell.angle_beta   90.00
_cell.angle_gamma   90.00
#
_symmetry.space_group_name_H-M   'P 1'
#
loop_
_entity.id
_entity.type
_entity.pdbx_description
1 polymer ?
#
loop_
_entity_poly.entity_id
_entity_poly.type
_entity_poly.pdbx_seq_one_letter_code
_entity_poly.pdbx_strand_id
1 'polypeptide(L)'
;MNRLGLPRYLLEQTYLESNGFVGHDVQHNSEGQLHAYMHWCRFIVKQTFESLAPKRTFTPYVSHNGKSDGDASVYPDLHGPQTIQYGWEWHKMWFFARWELSGARTFVCFNLPPRTSEYIQAELVHRNVHDLSYQDSPYCTLAIVVEGVMRVYNESVWSIRNLVSQREAVSRSSQVSRLRLELTVTEKSSRRRLRHPA
;
A
#
# COMPACT_ATOMS: atom_id res chain seq x y z
N MET A 1 -2.49 5.74 -27.56
CA MET A 1 -1.83 5.90 -26.24
C MET A 1 -0.47 6.61 -26.27
N ASN A 2 0.17 6.89 -27.43
CA ASN A 2 1.48 7.60 -27.49
C ASN A 2 1.44 9.11 -27.19
N ARG A 3 0.28 9.74 -26.95
CA ARG A 3 0.19 11.21 -26.76
C ARG A 3 0.76 11.71 -25.44
N LEU A 4 0.88 10.84 -24.43
CA LEU A 4 1.40 11.22 -23.11
C LEU A 4 2.93 11.04 -23.01
N GLY A 5 3.58 10.45 -24.01
CA GLY A 5 5.02 10.15 -23.96
C GLY A 5 5.41 9.03 -22.99
N LEU A 6 4.45 8.31 -22.40
CA LEU A 6 4.72 7.20 -21.48
C LEU A 6 5.66 6.16 -22.12
N PRO A 7 6.78 5.78 -21.47
CA PRO A 7 7.63 4.72 -21.96
C PRO A 7 6.84 3.42 -22.11
N ARG A 8 6.92 2.79 -23.29
CA ARG A 8 6.13 1.59 -23.61
C ARG A 8 6.41 0.42 -22.68
N TYR A 9 7.65 0.31 -22.21
CA TYR A 9 8.05 -0.75 -21.31
C TYR A 9 7.35 -0.68 -19.94
N LEU A 10 6.76 0.45 -19.55
CA LEU A 10 5.98 0.55 -18.31
C LEU A 10 4.73 -0.35 -18.31
N LEU A 11 4.27 -0.76 -19.49
CA LEU A 11 3.15 -1.68 -19.66
C LEU A 11 3.61 -3.13 -19.89
N GLU A 12 4.92 -3.40 -19.88
CA GLU A 12 5.43 -4.77 -19.97
C GLU A 12 5.22 -5.51 -18.65
N GLN A 13 5.08 -6.84 -18.75
CA GLN A 13 4.76 -7.72 -17.63
C GLN A 13 5.71 -7.51 -16.44
N THR A 14 7.01 -7.35 -16.70
CA THR A 14 8.02 -7.12 -15.65
C THR A 14 7.70 -5.89 -14.80
N TYR A 15 7.25 -4.79 -15.41
CA TYR A 15 6.88 -3.58 -14.68
C TYR A 15 5.52 -3.74 -13.99
N LEU A 16 4.55 -4.42 -14.62
CA LEU A 16 3.24 -4.69 -14.04
C LEU A 16 3.29 -5.62 -12.82
N GLU A 17 4.25 -6.55 -12.77
CA GLU A 17 4.45 -7.50 -11.67
C GLU A 17 5.42 -6.99 -10.58
N SER A 18 6.21 -5.95 -10.86
CA SER A 18 7.15 -5.39 -9.88
C SER A 18 6.45 -4.84 -8.63
N ASN A 19 7.15 -4.85 -7.49
CA ASN A 19 6.65 -4.34 -6.20
C ASN A 19 6.70 -2.80 -6.07
N GLY A 20 6.72 -2.10 -7.19
CA GLY A 20 6.94 -0.66 -7.28
C GLY A 20 8.27 -0.31 -7.93
N PHE A 21 8.36 0.89 -8.46
CA PHE A 21 9.53 1.42 -9.15
C PHE A 21 9.44 2.93 -9.27
N VAL A 22 10.57 3.54 -9.60
CA VAL A 22 10.68 4.95 -9.99
C VAL A 22 11.62 5.03 -11.18
N GLY A 23 11.35 5.96 -12.08
CA GLY A 23 12.25 6.27 -13.18
C GLY A 23 12.08 7.70 -13.66
N HIS A 24 13.05 8.13 -14.44
CA HIS A 24 13.06 9.43 -15.09
C HIS A 24 13.66 9.32 -16.48
N ASP A 25 13.28 10.24 -17.35
CA ASP A 25 13.84 10.42 -18.67
C ASP A 25 13.99 11.91 -18.99
N VAL A 26 15.01 12.23 -19.76
CA VAL A 26 15.31 13.59 -20.23
C VAL A 26 15.27 13.59 -21.75
N GLN A 27 14.20 14.14 -22.30
CA GLN A 27 13.99 14.15 -23.75
C GLN A 27 14.64 15.38 -24.37
N HIS A 28 15.34 15.14 -25.47
CA HIS A 28 15.92 16.18 -26.32
C HIS A 28 15.16 16.24 -27.64
N ASN A 29 15.09 17.43 -28.25
CA ASN A 29 14.52 17.62 -29.57
C ASN A 29 15.48 17.12 -30.67
N SER A 30 15.08 17.26 -31.93
CA SER A 30 15.90 16.88 -33.09
C SER A 30 17.23 17.64 -33.21
N GLU A 31 17.33 18.79 -32.55
CA GLU A 31 18.54 19.63 -32.51
C GLU A 31 19.45 19.29 -31.33
N GLY A 32 19.10 18.27 -30.53
CA GLY A 32 19.85 17.89 -29.34
C GLY A 32 19.67 18.84 -28.15
N GLN A 33 18.72 19.78 -28.22
CA GLN A 33 18.38 20.65 -27.11
C GLN A 33 17.40 19.96 -26.17
N LEU A 34 17.54 20.19 -24.87
CA LEU A 34 16.59 19.73 -23.87
C LEU A 34 15.17 20.19 -24.23
N HIS A 35 14.23 19.26 -24.19
CA HIS A 35 12.82 19.50 -24.55
C HIS A 35 11.87 19.22 -23.37
N ALA A 36 12.08 18.11 -22.67
CA ALA A 36 11.21 17.73 -21.56
C ALA A 36 11.91 16.87 -20.51
N TYR A 37 11.43 16.98 -19.27
CA TYR A 37 11.71 16.05 -18.19
C TYR A 37 10.49 15.17 -17.95
N MET A 38 10.73 13.89 -17.70
CA MET A 38 9.69 12.91 -17.47
C MET A 38 10.01 12.12 -16.21
N HIS A 39 8.98 11.88 -15.40
CA HIS A 39 9.07 11.06 -14.20
C HIS A 39 7.91 10.09 -14.16
N TRP A 40 8.18 8.88 -13.70
CA TRP A 40 7.14 7.91 -13.43
C TRP A 40 7.48 7.13 -12.17
N CYS A 41 6.46 6.78 -11.42
CA CYS A 41 6.62 5.87 -10.31
C CYS A 41 5.35 5.07 -10.06
N ARG A 42 5.55 3.93 -9.43
CA ARG A 42 4.49 3.05 -8.96
C ARG A 42 4.73 2.77 -7.50
N PHE A 43 3.69 3.01 -6.70
CA PHE A 43 3.67 2.66 -5.29
C PHE A 43 2.62 1.59 -5.05
N ILE A 44 2.94 0.65 -4.17
CA ILE A 44 2.06 -0.43 -3.78
C ILE A 44 1.92 -0.38 -2.26
N VAL A 45 0.73 -0.07 -1.77
CA VAL A 45 0.46 0.06 -0.34
C VAL A 45 -0.63 -0.92 0.07
N LYS A 46 -0.38 -1.70 1.12
CA LYS A 46 -1.38 -2.63 1.67
C LYS A 46 -2.26 -1.90 2.68
N GLN A 47 -3.52 -1.63 2.35
CA GLN A 47 -4.46 -1.04 3.31
C GLN A 47 -5.20 -2.13 4.07
N THR A 48 -5.43 -1.92 5.36
CA THR A 48 -6.27 -2.80 6.18
C THR A 48 -7.54 -2.09 6.60
N PHE A 49 -8.65 -2.84 6.66
CA PHE A 49 -9.95 -2.37 7.10
C PHE A 49 -10.32 -3.01 8.44
N GLU A 50 -11.18 -2.34 9.19
CA GLU A 50 -11.67 -2.82 10.49
C GLU A 50 -12.38 -4.19 10.37
N SER A 51 -12.89 -4.52 9.19
CA SER A 51 -13.54 -5.80 8.86
C SER A 51 -12.58 -7.00 8.72
N LEU A 52 -11.34 -6.88 9.22
CA LEU A 52 -10.38 -8.00 9.28
C LEU A 52 -10.87 -9.14 10.18
N ALA A 53 -11.74 -9.98 9.64
CA ALA A 53 -11.90 -11.35 10.11
C ALA A 53 -10.61 -12.09 9.71
N PRO A 54 -9.71 -12.42 10.66
CA PRO A 54 -8.56 -13.24 10.31
C PRO A 54 -9.06 -14.55 9.71
N LYS A 55 -8.53 -14.93 8.54
CA LYS A 55 -8.58 -16.34 8.17
C LYS A 55 -7.93 -17.13 9.31
N ARG A 56 -8.68 -18.08 9.88
CA ARG A 56 -8.17 -19.00 10.93
C ARG A 56 -6.97 -19.80 10.42
N THR A 57 -6.84 -19.93 9.10
CA THR A 57 -5.76 -20.60 8.42
C THR A 57 -4.88 -19.60 7.68
N PHE A 58 -3.60 -19.56 8.05
CA PHE A 58 -2.56 -18.97 7.21
C PHE A 58 -2.58 -19.71 5.88
N THR A 59 -2.85 -19.01 4.77
CA THR A 59 -2.71 -19.60 3.44
C THR A 59 -1.23 -19.41 3.06
N PRO A 60 -0.41 -20.46 3.04
CA PRO A 60 0.99 -20.31 2.67
C PRO A 60 1.08 -19.77 1.25
N TYR A 61 2.05 -18.88 1.00
CA TYR A 61 2.40 -18.50 -0.36
C TYR A 61 2.92 -19.74 -1.09
N VAL A 62 2.25 -20.13 -2.17
CA VAL A 62 2.70 -21.21 -3.05
C VAL A 62 3.44 -20.56 -4.22
N SER A 63 4.76 -20.78 -4.29
CA SER A 63 5.58 -20.30 -5.41
C SER A 63 5.14 -20.99 -6.71
N HIS A 64 4.86 -20.21 -7.75
CA HIS A 64 4.48 -20.72 -9.07
C HIS A 64 5.67 -21.23 -9.91
N ASN A 65 6.86 -21.40 -9.34
CA ASN A 65 8.07 -21.77 -10.10
C ASN A 65 8.14 -23.26 -10.54
N GLY A 66 7.01 -23.96 -10.64
CA GLY A 66 6.95 -25.36 -11.04
C GLY A 66 5.86 -25.63 -12.07
N LYS A 67 6.20 -25.46 -13.36
CA LYS A 67 5.61 -26.09 -14.56
C LYS A 67 4.09 -26.39 -14.58
N SER A 68 3.37 -25.81 -15.55
CA SER A 68 2.89 -26.58 -16.72
C SER A 68 2.38 -25.66 -17.84
N ASP A 69 2.79 -25.97 -19.06
CA ASP A 69 2.09 -25.58 -20.28
C ASP A 69 0.59 -25.89 -20.14
N GLY A 70 -0.25 -24.86 -20.15
CA GLY A 70 -1.71 -25.01 -20.06
C GLY A 70 -2.35 -23.93 -19.21
N ASP A 71 -2.74 -22.83 -19.88
CA ASP A 71 -3.70 -21.83 -19.39
C ASP A 71 -3.34 -21.13 -18.07
N ALA A 72 -2.27 -20.33 -18.11
CA ALA A 72 -1.82 -19.47 -17.01
C ALA A 72 -2.76 -18.29 -16.70
N SER A 73 -4.04 -18.30 -17.10
CA SER A 73 -4.90 -17.11 -17.10
C SER A 73 -6.00 -17.03 -16.02
N VAL A 74 -6.10 -18.00 -15.09
CA VAL A 74 -7.27 -18.07 -14.17
C VAL A 74 -6.89 -18.12 -12.68
N TYR A 75 -5.80 -17.50 -12.27
CA TYR A 75 -5.69 -17.07 -10.86
C TYR A 75 -6.07 -15.59 -10.77
N PRO A 76 -7.22 -15.26 -10.17
CA PRO A 76 -7.60 -13.86 -9.99
C PRO A 76 -6.50 -13.17 -9.20
N ASP A 77 -6.10 -11.98 -9.66
CA ASP A 77 -5.06 -11.14 -9.06
C ASP A 77 -5.23 -11.14 -7.53
N LEU A 78 -4.35 -11.90 -6.85
CA LEU A 78 -4.38 -12.09 -5.40
C LEU A 78 -4.23 -10.76 -4.65
N HIS A 79 -3.89 -9.69 -5.38
CA HIS A 79 -3.70 -8.34 -4.88
C HIS A 79 -4.76 -7.35 -5.38
N GLY A 80 -5.92 -7.84 -5.84
CA GLY A 80 -7.04 -7.03 -6.32
C GLY A 80 -8.12 -6.74 -5.25
N PRO A 81 -9.18 -5.99 -5.61
CA PRO A 81 -10.27 -5.61 -4.71
C PRO A 81 -10.99 -6.78 -4.02
N GLN A 82 -10.84 -7.99 -4.57
CA GLN A 82 -11.37 -9.22 -4.01
C GLN A 82 -10.81 -9.54 -2.62
N THR A 83 -9.68 -8.96 -2.22
CA THR A 83 -9.10 -9.19 -0.91
C THR A 83 -9.79 -8.40 0.20
N ILE A 84 -10.62 -7.40 -0.15
CA ILE A 84 -11.39 -6.59 0.82
C ILE A 84 -12.25 -7.48 1.72
N GLN A 85 -12.78 -8.59 1.19
CA GLN A 85 -13.53 -9.58 1.98
C GLN A 85 -12.70 -10.23 3.10
N TYR A 86 -11.38 -10.19 2.97
CA TYR A 86 -10.42 -10.64 3.98
C TYR A 86 -9.86 -9.48 4.79
N GLY A 87 -10.49 -8.30 4.74
CA GLY A 87 -10.18 -7.10 5.50
C GLY A 87 -8.94 -6.31 5.04
N TRP A 88 -8.40 -6.58 3.86
CA TRP A 88 -7.28 -5.79 3.35
C TRP A 88 -7.32 -5.66 1.84
N GLU A 89 -6.69 -4.63 1.29
CA GLU A 89 -6.48 -4.49 -0.15
C GLU A 89 -5.10 -3.93 -0.48
N TRP A 90 -4.69 -4.06 -1.73
CA TRP A 90 -3.49 -3.38 -2.22
C TRP A 90 -3.87 -2.22 -3.12
N HIS A 91 -3.46 -1.02 -2.73
CA HIS A 91 -3.52 0.15 -3.60
C HIS A 91 -2.28 0.18 -4.49
N LYS A 92 -2.48 -0.14 -5.77
CA LYS A 92 -1.45 -0.09 -6.82
C LYS A 92 -1.53 1.27 -7.53
N MET A 93 -0.91 2.29 -6.95
CA MET A 93 -0.95 3.67 -7.42
C MET A 93 0.14 3.93 -8.46
N TRP A 94 -0.23 4.59 -9.56
CA TRP A 94 0.68 4.97 -10.62
C TRP A 94 0.71 6.47 -10.79
N PHE A 95 1.89 7.01 -11.02
CA PHE A 95 2.11 8.43 -11.20
C PHE A 95 2.99 8.66 -12.40
N PHE A 96 2.63 9.67 -13.18
CA PHE A 96 3.37 10.11 -14.34
C PHE A 96 3.38 11.64 -14.37
N ALA A 97 4.56 12.21 -14.50
CA ALA A 97 4.76 13.64 -14.68
C ALA A 97 5.58 13.87 -15.95
N ARG A 98 5.16 14.85 -16.75
CA ARG A 98 5.89 15.37 -17.89
C ARG A 98 5.96 16.88 -17.77
N TRP A 99 7.16 17.39 -17.89
CA TRP A 99 7.49 18.80 -17.77
C TRP A 99 8.21 19.26 -19.02
N GLU A 100 7.59 20.14 -19.81
CA GLU A 100 8.20 20.67 -21.01
C GLU A 100 8.83 22.04 -20.76
N LEU A 101 9.94 22.34 -21.42
CA LEU A 101 10.55 23.67 -21.35
C LEU A 101 9.66 24.78 -21.93
N SER A 102 8.66 24.41 -22.74
CA SER A 102 7.60 25.32 -23.22
C SER A 102 6.70 25.85 -22.10
N GLY A 103 6.80 25.28 -20.89
CA GLY A 103 5.92 25.55 -19.75
C GLY A 103 4.73 24.60 -19.65
N ALA A 104 4.50 23.73 -20.65
CA ALA A 104 3.46 22.72 -20.57
C ALA A 104 3.78 21.66 -19.51
N ARG A 105 2.80 21.35 -18.66
CA ARG A 105 2.94 20.38 -17.57
C ARG A 105 1.79 19.40 -17.62
N THR A 106 2.12 18.11 -17.64
CA THR A 106 1.12 17.04 -17.60
C THR A 106 1.41 16.16 -16.41
N PHE A 107 0.39 15.94 -15.59
CA PHE A 107 0.48 15.07 -14.44
C PHE A 107 -0.72 14.11 -14.43
N VAL A 108 -0.43 12.82 -14.40
CA VAL A 108 -1.43 11.75 -14.49
C VAL A 108 -1.26 10.79 -13.33
N CYS A 109 -2.37 10.49 -12.66
CA CYS A 109 -2.42 9.53 -11.57
C CYS A 109 -3.44 8.44 -11.90
N PHE A 110 -3.13 7.19 -11.55
CA PHE A 110 -4.07 6.07 -11.66
C PHE A 110 -4.24 5.38 -10.31
N ASN A 111 -5.47 4.91 -10.05
CA ASN A 111 -5.84 4.10 -8.88
C ASN A 111 -5.50 4.76 -7.53
N LEU A 112 -5.68 6.08 -7.44
CA LEU A 112 -5.53 6.83 -6.21
C LEU A 112 -6.67 6.52 -5.23
N PRO A 113 -6.38 6.23 -3.95
CA PRO A 113 -7.39 6.28 -2.90
C PRO A 113 -8.03 7.68 -2.81
N PRO A 114 -9.33 7.80 -2.46
CA PRO A 114 -10.03 9.08 -2.45
C PRO A 114 -9.32 10.18 -1.65
N ARG A 115 -8.89 9.87 -0.41
CA ARG A 115 -8.16 10.81 0.45
C ARG A 115 -6.84 11.28 -0.17
N THR A 116 -6.13 10.39 -0.85
CA THR A 116 -4.88 10.73 -1.54
C THR A 116 -5.13 11.63 -2.73
N SER A 117 -6.19 11.35 -3.50
CA SER A 117 -6.61 12.19 -4.61
C SER A 117 -7.00 13.59 -4.15
N GLU A 118 -7.83 13.69 -3.12
CA GLU A 118 -8.26 14.97 -2.53
C GLU A 118 -7.05 15.79 -2.06
N TYR A 119 -6.12 15.16 -1.34
CA TYR A 119 -4.90 15.81 -0.88
C TYR A 119 -4.03 16.32 -2.04
N ILE A 120 -3.73 15.46 -3.04
CA ILE A 120 -2.90 15.85 -4.19
C ILE A 120 -3.56 16.98 -4.98
N GLN A 121 -4.87 16.90 -5.20
CA GLN A 121 -5.62 17.97 -5.88
C GLN A 121 -5.56 19.29 -5.11
N ALA A 122 -5.79 19.26 -3.79
CA ALA A 122 -5.73 20.45 -2.96
C ALA A 122 -4.34 21.10 -2.98
N GLU A 123 -3.27 20.32 -2.85
CA GLU A 123 -1.89 20.81 -2.90
C GLU A 123 -1.52 21.39 -4.26
N LEU A 124 -1.93 20.73 -5.35
CA LEU A 124 -1.70 21.23 -6.71
C LEU A 124 -2.42 22.56 -6.94
N VAL A 125 -3.66 22.70 -6.45
CA VAL A 125 -4.40 23.97 -6.55
C VAL A 125 -3.74 25.05 -5.68
N HIS A 126 -3.43 24.74 -4.42
CA HIS A 126 -2.87 25.71 -3.49
C HIS A 126 -1.52 26.27 -3.96
N ARG A 127 -0.61 25.40 -4.41
CA ARG A 127 0.72 25.81 -4.88
C ARG A 127 0.70 26.53 -6.23
N ASN A 128 -0.29 26.23 -7.08
CA ASN A 128 -0.49 26.97 -8.32
C ASN A 128 -0.89 28.43 -8.07
N VAL A 129 -1.61 28.71 -6.96
CA VAL A 129 -2.06 30.07 -6.61
C VAL A 129 -0.96 30.91 -5.93
N HIS A 130 -0.06 30.29 -5.17
CA HIS A 130 0.80 31.04 -4.23
C HIS A 130 2.31 30.97 -4.50
N ASP A 131 2.82 30.07 -5.35
CA ASP A 131 4.26 29.87 -5.44
C ASP A 131 4.76 29.73 -6.88
N LEU A 132 5.23 30.85 -7.44
CA LEU A 132 5.89 30.90 -8.75
C LEU A 132 7.31 30.30 -8.71
N SER A 133 7.91 30.09 -7.53
CA SER A 133 9.27 29.53 -7.38
C SER A 133 9.29 27.99 -7.33
N TYR A 134 8.21 27.39 -6.85
CA TYR A 134 8.00 25.93 -6.92
C TYR A 134 7.84 25.43 -8.37
N GLN A 135 7.65 26.36 -9.30
CA GLN A 135 7.51 26.11 -10.73
C GLN A 135 8.84 25.96 -11.47
N ASP A 136 9.99 26.04 -10.79
CA ASP A 136 11.29 25.99 -11.47
C ASP A 136 11.92 24.58 -11.51
N SER A 137 11.29 23.59 -10.87
CA SER A 137 11.82 22.22 -10.81
C SER A 137 10.84 21.20 -11.38
N PRO A 138 11.28 20.31 -12.30
CA PRO A 138 10.44 19.23 -12.82
C PRO A 138 10.05 18.18 -11.77
N TYR A 139 10.68 18.21 -10.58
CA TYR A 139 10.46 17.26 -9.49
C TYR A 139 9.45 17.74 -8.44
N CYS A 140 8.98 18.98 -8.53
CA CYS A 140 8.15 19.60 -7.50
C CYS A 140 6.80 18.87 -7.34
N THR A 141 6.18 18.43 -8.44
CA THR A 141 4.95 17.62 -8.43
C THR A 141 5.18 16.25 -7.81
N LEU A 142 6.35 15.64 -8.03
CA LEU A 142 6.69 14.34 -7.44
C LEU A 142 6.79 14.43 -5.91
N ALA A 143 7.26 15.55 -5.35
CA ALA A 143 7.30 15.75 -3.91
C ALA A 143 5.89 15.70 -3.28
N ILE A 144 4.92 16.37 -3.90
CA ILE A 144 3.50 16.35 -3.47
C ILE A 144 2.95 14.91 -3.50
N VAL A 145 3.25 14.18 -4.58
CA VAL A 145 2.86 12.77 -4.71
C VAL A 145 3.42 11.92 -3.60
N VAL A 146 4.74 12.03 -3.36
CA VAL A 146 5.41 11.25 -2.33
C VAL A 146 4.79 11.56 -0.97
N GLU A 147 4.51 12.81 -0.64
CA GLU A 147 3.84 13.16 0.61
C GLU A 147 2.43 12.54 0.71
N GLY A 148 1.63 12.61 -0.37
CA GLY A 148 0.31 11.99 -0.42
C GLY A 148 0.36 10.47 -0.22
N VAL A 149 1.33 9.80 -0.85
CA VAL A 149 1.56 8.36 -0.69
C VAL A 149 2.04 8.02 0.72
N MET A 150 2.92 8.84 1.31
CA MET A 150 3.41 8.63 2.68
C MET A 150 2.28 8.69 3.71
N ARG A 151 1.24 9.49 3.48
CA ARG A 151 0.05 9.50 4.35
C ARG A 151 -0.69 8.17 4.32
N VAL A 152 -0.91 7.59 3.14
CA VAL A 152 -1.52 6.25 3.00
C VAL A 152 -0.64 5.18 3.64
N TYR A 153 0.67 5.25 3.40
CA TYR A 153 1.62 4.32 3.98
C TYR A 153 1.62 4.39 5.51
N ASN A 154 1.60 5.59 6.08
CA ASN A 154 1.50 5.81 7.52
C ASN A 154 0.21 5.17 8.08
N GLU A 155 -0.96 5.47 7.48
CA GLU A 155 -2.22 4.86 7.92
C GLU A 155 -2.16 3.32 7.86
N SER A 156 -1.63 2.75 6.79
CA SER A 156 -1.43 1.30 6.61
C SER A 156 -0.57 0.67 7.71
N VAL A 157 0.59 1.27 8.02
CA VAL A 157 1.49 0.76 9.07
C VAL A 157 0.82 0.79 10.44
N TRP A 158 0.17 1.91 10.76
CA TRP A 158 -0.48 2.09 12.04
C TRP A 158 -1.70 1.20 12.21
N SER A 159 -2.51 1.00 11.17
CA SER A 159 -3.66 0.12 11.22
C SER A 159 -3.26 -1.35 11.45
N ILE A 160 -2.21 -1.82 10.78
CA ILE A 160 -1.63 -3.15 11.01
C ILE A 160 -1.11 -3.27 12.44
N ARG A 161 -0.33 -2.29 12.92
CA ARG A 161 0.20 -2.28 14.28
C ARG A 161 -0.91 -2.34 15.33
N ASN A 162 -1.94 -1.51 15.17
CA ASN A 162 -3.07 -1.44 16.11
C ASN A 162 -3.80 -2.78 16.19
N LEU A 163 -4.04 -3.43 15.04
CA LEU A 163 -4.64 -4.75 14.99
C LEU A 163 -3.81 -5.80 15.73
N VAL A 164 -2.49 -5.85 15.49
CA VAL A 164 -1.59 -6.78 16.18
C VAL A 164 -1.62 -6.54 17.68
N SER A 165 -1.50 -5.27 18.08
CA SER A 165 -1.49 -4.85 19.49
C SER A 165 -2.78 -5.26 20.23
N GLN A 166 -3.94 -5.04 19.59
CA GLN A 166 -5.24 -5.43 20.15
C GLN A 166 -5.34 -6.95 20.34
N ARG A 167 -4.88 -7.74 19.35
CA ARG A 167 -4.91 -9.21 19.46
C ARG A 167 -3.99 -9.74 20.53
N GLU A 168 -2.79 -9.17 20.65
CA GLU A 168 -1.85 -9.53 21.72
C GLU A 168 -2.45 -9.22 23.11
N ALA A 169 -3.12 -8.09 23.26
CA ALA A 169 -3.81 -7.72 24.49
C ALA A 169 -4.93 -8.71 24.85
N VAL A 170 -5.78 -9.09 23.88
CA VAL A 170 -6.86 -10.09 24.08
C VAL A 170 -6.30 -11.47 24.41
N SER A 171 -5.21 -11.86 23.76
CA SER A 171 -4.57 -13.17 24.00
C SER A 171 -3.99 -13.24 25.42
N ARG A 172 -3.30 -12.17 25.85
CA ARG A 172 -2.78 -12.06 27.22
C ARG A 172 -3.89 -12.04 28.26
N SER A 173 -4.96 -11.27 28.05
CA SER A 173 -6.07 -11.21 29.01
C SER A 173 -6.80 -12.56 29.14
N SER A 174 -6.96 -13.29 28.03
CA SER A 174 -7.54 -14.64 28.00
C SER A 174 -6.65 -15.65 28.73
N GLN A 175 -5.34 -15.58 28.51
CA GLN A 175 -4.37 -16.44 29.21
C GLN A 175 -4.34 -16.17 30.71
N VAL A 176 -4.34 -14.89 31.13
CA VAL A 176 -4.39 -14.50 32.54
C VAL A 176 -5.70 -14.95 33.20
N SER A 177 -6.83 -14.78 32.51
CA SER A 177 -8.14 -15.24 33.01
C SER A 177 -8.18 -16.75 33.19
N ARG A 178 -7.59 -17.51 32.24
CA ARG A 178 -7.47 -18.96 32.32
C ARG A 178 -6.60 -19.41 33.49
N LEU A 179 -5.42 -18.81 33.66
CA LEU A 179 -4.53 -19.09 34.79
C LEU A 179 -5.17 -18.77 36.15
N ARG A 180 -5.92 -17.65 36.25
CA ARG A 180 -6.68 -17.32 37.47
C ARG A 180 -7.75 -18.36 37.78
N LEU A 181 -8.51 -18.80 36.78
CA LEU A 181 -9.53 -19.85 36.95
C LEU A 181 -8.90 -21.16 37.43
N GLU A 182 -7.80 -21.58 36.82
CA GLU A 182 -7.06 -22.79 37.21
C GLU A 182 -6.57 -22.71 38.67
N LEU A 183 -5.93 -21.59 39.06
CA LEU A 183 -5.49 -21.34 40.45
C LEU A 183 -6.64 -21.43 41.46
N THR A 184 -7.79 -20.81 41.15
CA THR A 184 -8.98 -20.79 42.02
C THR A 184 -9.58 -22.19 42.19
N VAL A 185 -9.56 -23.03 41.15
CA VAL A 185 -10.02 -24.42 41.19
C VAL A 185 -9.10 -25.28 42.05
N THR A 186 -7.77 -25.13 41.89
CA THR A 186 -6.80 -25.83 42.74
C THR A 186 -6.94 -25.46 44.21
N GLU A 187 -7.09 -24.18 44.57
CA GLU A 187 -7.30 -23.77 45.97
C GLU A 187 -8.57 -24.36 46.58
N LYS A 188 -9.69 -24.39 45.83
CA LYS A 188 -10.94 -25.01 46.31
C LYS A 188 -10.80 -26.53 46.48
N SER A 189 -10.06 -27.21 45.61
CA SER A 189 -9.79 -28.65 45.73
C SER A 189 -8.94 -28.98 46.96
N SER A 190 -7.87 -28.22 47.20
CA SER A 190 -7.00 -28.38 48.38
C SER A 190 -7.74 -28.10 49.69
N ARG A 191 -8.60 -27.08 49.74
CA ARG A 191 -9.43 -26.78 50.93
C ARG A 191 -10.50 -27.83 51.21
N ARG A 192 -11.02 -28.52 50.18
CA ARG A 192 -11.97 -29.64 50.38
C ARG A 192 -11.28 -30.88 50.97
N ARG A 193 -10.05 -31.18 50.56
CA ARG A 193 -9.29 -32.33 51.10
C ARG A 193 -8.91 -32.15 52.57
N LEU A 194 -8.67 -30.92 53.02
CA LEU A 194 -8.33 -30.62 54.41
C LEU A 194 -9.52 -30.65 55.39
N ARG A 195 -10.77 -30.70 54.90
CA ARG A 195 -11.98 -30.71 55.76
C ARG A 195 -12.55 -32.11 56.05
N HIS A 196 -11.96 -33.15 55.49
CA HIS A 196 -12.25 -34.54 55.86
C HIS A 196 -10.94 -35.24 56.26
N PRO A 197 -10.41 -34.98 57.47
CA PRO A 197 -9.52 -35.94 58.08
C PRO A 197 -10.34 -37.19 58.45
N ALA A 198 -9.83 -38.34 58.04
CA ALA A 198 -10.33 -39.65 58.48
C ALA A 198 -10.13 -39.83 59.99
#